data_AF-A0AAX3P1E2-F1
#
_entry.id   AF-A0AAX3P1E2-F1
#
_cell.length_a   1.000
_cell.length_b   1.000
_cell.length_c   1.000
_cell.angle_alpha   90.00
_cell.angle_beta   90.00
_cell.angle_gamma   90.00
#
_symmetry.space_group_name_H-M   'P 1'
#
loop_
_entity.id
_entity.type
_entity.pdbx_description
1 polymer ?
#
loop_
_entity_poly.entity_id
_entity_poly.type
_entity_poly.pdbx_seq_one_letter_code
_entity_poly.pdbx_strand_id
1 'polypeptide(L)'
;MNATAQVIQLVQQPSAAENALAEMRARFGRNGAASRWSRLPTRARAVICYAAGISPSAAAQELDQFEFDQQEAIRLALGDLLATLREFDGSVLHRREWHRTARRVDGPTRSELEQAELENKRRAELNAQAGTLESRLAALRKVAGNGQ
;
A
#
# COMPACT_ATOMS: atom_id res chain seq x y z
N MET A 1 36.36 -23.48 -64.97
CA MET A 1 35.80 -23.53 -63.61
C MET A 1 36.07 -22.18 -62.96
N ASN A 2 35.06 -21.32 -62.85
CA ASN A 2 35.22 -19.96 -62.32
C ASN A 2 35.19 -20.00 -60.79
N ALA A 3 36.29 -19.59 -60.15
CA ALA A 3 36.37 -19.45 -58.70
C ALA A 3 35.60 -18.20 -58.27
N THR A 4 34.56 -18.37 -57.46
CA THR A 4 33.80 -17.27 -56.85
C THR A 4 34.54 -16.78 -55.61
N ALA A 5 35.02 -15.53 -55.66
CA ALA A 5 35.64 -14.88 -54.51
C ALA A 5 34.59 -14.62 -53.42
N GLN A 6 34.83 -15.13 -52.20
CA GLN A 6 34.00 -14.85 -51.04
C GLN A 6 34.40 -13.50 -50.43
N VAL A 7 33.46 -12.55 -50.40
CA VAL A 7 33.64 -11.25 -49.75
C VAL A 7 33.38 -11.43 -48.25
N ILE A 8 34.44 -11.38 -47.45
CA ILE A 8 34.33 -11.34 -45.98
C ILE A 8 34.03 -9.91 -45.58
N GLN A 9 32.82 -9.63 -45.11
CA GLN A 9 32.49 -8.31 -44.55
C GLN A 9 33.22 -8.11 -43.23
N LEU A 10 34.18 -7.17 -43.20
CA LEU A 10 34.76 -6.67 -41.95
C LEU A 10 33.71 -5.80 -41.24
N VAL A 11 33.01 -6.37 -40.27
CA VAL A 11 32.18 -5.59 -39.35
C VAL A 11 33.13 -4.84 -38.42
N GLN A 12 33.29 -3.52 -38.63
CA GLN A 12 34.04 -2.69 -37.68
C GLN A 12 33.30 -2.68 -36.35
N GLN A 13 33.96 -3.17 -35.29
CA GLN A 13 33.42 -3.05 -33.95
C GLN A 13 33.55 -1.60 -33.47
N PRO A 14 32.53 -1.06 -32.78
CA PRO A 14 32.55 0.30 -32.28
C PRO A 14 33.68 0.49 -31.28
N SER A 15 34.38 1.62 -31.40
CA SER A 15 35.45 2.02 -30.51
C SER A 15 34.95 2.31 -29.10
N ALA A 16 35.85 2.24 -28.10
CA ALA A 16 35.52 2.57 -26.72
C ALA A 16 34.93 4.00 -26.57
N ALA A 17 35.39 4.94 -27.41
CA ALA A 17 34.88 6.31 -27.43
C ALA A 17 33.43 6.39 -27.95
N GLU A 18 33.09 5.61 -28.99
CA GLU A 18 31.73 5.54 -29.51
C GLU A 18 30.77 4.88 -28.52
N ASN A 19 31.22 3.84 -27.82
CA ASN A 19 30.45 3.21 -26.74
C ASN A 19 30.21 4.21 -25.58
N ALA A 20 31.24 4.97 -25.19
CA ALA A 20 31.10 5.99 -24.14
C ALA A 20 30.15 7.13 -24.54
N LEU A 21 30.23 7.59 -25.80
CA LEU A 21 29.32 8.62 -26.34
C LEU A 21 27.87 8.13 -26.43
N ALA A 22 27.66 6.88 -26.86
CA ALA A 22 26.35 6.25 -26.89
C ALA A 22 25.76 6.12 -25.48
N GLU A 23 26.57 5.70 -24.51
CA GLU A 23 26.15 5.61 -23.11
C GLU A 23 25.83 6.98 -22.50
N MET A 24 26.64 8.00 -22.78
CA MET A 24 26.35 9.38 -22.37
C MET A 24 25.03 9.87 -22.95
N ARG A 25 24.80 9.71 -24.26
CA ARG A 25 23.55 10.11 -24.93
C ARG A 25 22.34 9.36 -24.37
N ALA A 26 22.48 8.06 -24.13
CA ALA A 26 21.43 7.26 -23.49
C ALA A 26 21.09 7.79 -22.10
N ARG A 27 22.08 8.22 -21.30
CA ARG A 27 21.84 8.82 -19.99
C ARG A 27 21.14 10.20 -20.07
N PHE A 28 21.47 11.02 -21.06
CA PHE A 28 20.82 12.33 -21.28
C PHE A 28 19.38 12.22 -21.79
N GLY A 29 19.05 11.16 -22.55
CA GLY A 29 17.71 10.92 -23.09
C GLY A 29 16.75 10.17 -22.17
N ARG A 30 17.21 9.66 -21.01
CA ARG A 30 16.35 8.91 -20.09
C ARG A 30 15.33 9.81 -19.42
N ASN A 31 14.07 9.40 -19.49
CA ASN A 31 13.01 9.99 -18.69
C ASN A 31 13.26 9.74 -17.18
N GLY A 32 12.60 10.52 -16.32
CA GLY A 32 12.80 10.44 -14.86
C GLY A 32 12.50 9.06 -14.27
N ALA A 33 11.58 8.30 -14.88
CA ALA A 33 11.23 6.95 -14.44
C ALA A 33 12.37 5.95 -14.74
N ALA A 34 12.90 5.95 -15.96
CA ALA A 34 14.03 5.10 -16.35
C ALA A 34 15.29 5.40 -15.53
N SER A 35 15.55 6.68 -15.23
CA SER A 35 16.65 7.07 -14.34
C SER A 35 16.49 6.49 -12.94
N ARG A 36 15.30 6.58 -12.33
CA ARG A 36 15.00 6.01 -11.02
C ARG A 36 15.07 4.48 -11.04
N TRP A 37 14.49 3.84 -12.05
CA TRP A 37 14.57 2.39 -12.26
C TRP A 37 16.02 1.91 -12.26
N SER A 38 16.88 2.58 -13.05
CA SER A 38 18.29 2.24 -13.17
C SER A 38 19.10 2.34 -11.87
N ARG A 39 18.61 3.13 -10.89
CA ARG A 39 19.25 3.28 -9.57
C ARG A 39 18.76 2.28 -8.54
N LEU A 40 17.64 1.60 -8.79
CA LEU A 40 17.11 0.60 -7.87
C LEU A 40 18.02 -0.64 -7.85
N PRO A 41 18.30 -1.22 -6.66
CA PRO A 41 18.97 -2.51 -6.56
C PRO A 41 18.18 -3.59 -7.31
N THR A 42 18.88 -4.56 -7.89
CA THR A 42 18.26 -5.67 -8.66
C THR A 42 17.17 -6.39 -7.87
N ARG A 43 17.37 -6.56 -6.55
CA ARG A 43 16.35 -7.16 -5.68
C ARG A 43 15.05 -6.35 -5.62
N ALA A 44 15.14 -5.02 -5.57
CA ALA A 44 13.97 -4.16 -5.54
C ALA A 44 13.24 -4.20 -6.89
N ARG A 45 14.00 -4.17 -8.01
CA ARG A 45 13.43 -4.36 -9.36
C ARG A 45 12.71 -5.70 -9.48
N ALA A 46 13.28 -6.78 -8.95
CA ALA A 46 12.67 -8.11 -8.98
C ALA A 46 11.32 -8.18 -8.24
N VAL A 47 11.20 -7.50 -7.09
CA VAL A 47 9.91 -7.38 -6.37
C VAL A 47 8.89 -6.64 -7.21
N ILE A 48 9.29 -5.54 -7.86
CA ILE A 48 8.40 -4.76 -8.72
C ILE A 48 7.97 -5.58 -9.95
N CYS A 49 8.90 -6.27 -10.62
CA CYS A 49 8.58 -7.17 -11.74
C CYS A 49 7.58 -8.25 -11.30
N TYR A 50 7.81 -8.89 -10.15
CA TYR A 50 6.88 -9.88 -9.61
C TYR A 50 5.48 -9.30 -9.38
N ALA A 51 5.39 -8.11 -8.77
CA ALA A 51 4.11 -7.43 -8.56
C ALA A 51 3.41 -7.05 -9.88
N ALA A 52 4.18 -6.76 -10.93
CA ALA A 52 3.68 -6.49 -12.28
C ALA A 52 3.32 -7.75 -13.09
N GLY A 53 3.41 -8.96 -12.49
CA GLY A 53 3.18 -10.21 -13.20
C GLY A 53 4.30 -10.59 -14.19
N ILE A 54 5.45 -9.95 -14.10
CA ILE A 54 6.63 -10.18 -14.93
C ILE A 54 7.60 -11.10 -14.16
N SER A 55 8.32 -11.95 -14.88
CA SER A 55 9.36 -12.79 -14.27
C SER A 55 10.37 -11.95 -13.46
N PRO A 56 10.71 -12.31 -12.21
CA PRO A 56 11.73 -11.62 -11.42
C PRO A 56 13.11 -11.60 -12.09
N SER A 57 13.40 -12.54 -13.00
CA SER A 57 14.65 -12.55 -13.77
C SER A 57 14.78 -11.36 -14.71
N ALA A 58 13.66 -10.75 -15.13
CA ALA A 58 13.65 -9.54 -15.95
C ALA A 58 14.16 -8.29 -15.21
N ALA A 59 14.38 -8.38 -13.90
CA ALA A 59 14.95 -7.30 -13.09
C ALA A 59 16.34 -6.81 -13.54
N ALA A 60 17.06 -7.61 -14.34
CA ALA A 60 18.33 -7.23 -14.94
C ALA A 60 18.16 -6.22 -16.10
N GLN A 61 16.95 -6.08 -16.64
CA GLN A 61 16.67 -5.21 -17.77
C GLN A 61 16.50 -3.75 -17.33
N GLU A 62 16.86 -2.85 -18.24
CA GLU A 62 16.55 -1.43 -18.12
C GLU A 62 15.11 -1.15 -18.56
N LEU A 63 14.52 -0.05 -18.08
CA LEU A 63 13.08 0.19 -18.22
C LEU A 63 12.63 0.29 -19.68
N ASP A 64 13.50 0.79 -20.56
CA ASP A 64 13.29 0.93 -22.00
C ASP A 64 13.39 -0.37 -22.79
N GLN A 65 13.87 -1.46 -22.16
CA GLN A 65 13.95 -2.78 -22.78
C GLN A 65 12.67 -3.59 -22.62
N PHE A 66 11.75 -3.15 -21.75
CA PHE A 66 10.43 -3.74 -21.60
C PHE A 66 9.50 -3.27 -22.72
N GLU A 67 8.60 -4.16 -23.14
CA GLU A 67 7.49 -3.80 -24.03
C GLU A 67 6.57 -2.78 -23.37
N PHE A 68 5.82 -2.02 -24.18
CA PHE A 68 4.93 -0.97 -23.68
C PHE A 68 3.96 -1.47 -22.59
N ASP A 69 3.31 -2.61 -22.82
CA ASP A 69 2.37 -3.21 -21.87
C ASP A 69 3.07 -3.62 -20.56
N GLN A 70 4.32 -4.06 -20.65
CA GLN A 70 5.13 -4.40 -19.48
C GLN A 70 5.55 -3.14 -18.70
N GLN A 71 5.91 -2.06 -19.40
CA GLN A 71 6.19 -0.77 -18.76
C GLN A 71 4.95 -0.24 -18.03
N GLU A 72 3.76 -0.37 -18.63
CA GLU A 72 2.51 0.04 -18.01
C GLU A 72 2.15 -0.85 -16.81
N ALA A 73 2.33 -2.17 -16.92
CA ALA A 73 2.16 -3.09 -15.79
C ALA A 73 3.09 -2.75 -14.62
N ILE A 74 4.35 -2.40 -14.90
CA ILE A 74 5.32 -1.93 -13.88
C ILE A 74 4.83 -0.63 -13.23
N ARG A 75 4.32 0.32 -14.03
CA ARG A 75 3.79 1.59 -13.52
C ARG A 75 2.60 1.37 -12.58
N LEU A 76 1.66 0.49 -12.96
CA LEU A 76 0.50 0.14 -12.13
C LEU A 76 0.91 -0.59 -10.86
N ALA A 77 1.79 -1.59 -10.96
CA ALA A 77 2.30 -2.33 -9.80
C ALA A 77 3.00 -1.43 -8.77
N LEU A 78 3.74 -0.42 -9.23
CA LEU A 78 4.32 0.59 -8.32
C LEU A 78 3.25 1.40 -7.59
N GLY A 79 2.15 1.75 -8.27
CA GLY A 79 1.00 2.40 -7.65
C GLY A 79 0.36 1.52 -6.57
N ASP A 80 0.12 0.25 -6.89
CA ASP A 80 -0.49 -0.71 -5.96
C ASP A 80 0.42 -1.00 -4.77
N LEU A 81 1.73 -1.12 -4.98
CA LEU A 81 2.70 -1.27 -3.89
C LEU A 81 2.69 -0.05 -2.96
N LEU A 82 2.64 1.16 -3.50
CA LEU A 82 2.56 2.38 -2.68
C LEU A 82 1.25 2.47 -1.92
N ALA A 83 0.13 2.06 -2.52
CA ALA A 83 -1.17 1.99 -1.83
C ALA A 83 -1.13 0.95 -0.70
N THR A 84 -0.62 -0.25 -0.98
CA THR A 84 -0.48 -1.33 0.01
C THR A 84 0.40 -0.91 1.18
N LEU A 85 1.52 -0.26 0.91
CA LEU A 85 2.42 0.21 1.97
C LEU A 85 1.79 1.29 2.87
N ARG A 86 0.75 1.99 2.43
CA ARG A 86 0.01 2.95 3.28
C ARG A 86 -0.92 2.26 4.26
N GLU A 87 -1.46 1.10 3.90
CA GLU A 87 -2.33 0.30 4.77
C GLU A 87 -1.54 -0.32 5.94
N PHE A 88 -0.29 -0.70 5.69
CA PHE A 88 0.62 -1.24 6.69
C PHE A 88 1.50 -0.12 7.26
N ASP A 89 0.98 0.64 8.22
CA ASP A 89 1.84 1.55 8.98
C ASP A 89 2.95 0.77 9.75
N GLY A 90 4.02 1.47 10.11
CA GLY A 90 5.17 0.84 10.77
C GLY A 90 4.85 0.14 12.11
N SER A 91 3.66 0.39 12.69
CA SER A 91 3.23 -0.24 13.94
C SER A 91 2.80 -1.69 13.74
N VAL A 92 2.15 -2.00 12.61
CA VAL A 92 1.67 -3.36 12.28
C VAL A 92 2.82 -4.27 11.83
N LEU A 93 3.87 -3.69 11.23
CA LEU A 93 5.08 -4.42 10.84
C LEU A 93 6.02 -4.72 12.01
N HIS A 94 5.70 -4.28 13.23
CA HIS A 94 6.49 -4.65 14.40
C HIS A 94 6.35 -6.16 14.65
N ARG A 95 7.49 -6.86 14.82
CA ARG A 95 7.56 -8.32 15.00
C ARG A 95 6.53 -8.86 15.99
N ARG A 96 6.33 -8.16 17.11
CA ARG A 96 5.36 -8.55 18.15
C ARG A 96 3.91 -8.47 17.67
N GLU A 97 3.55 -7.44 16.92
CA GLU A 97 2.19 -7.27 16.39
C GLU A 97 1.97 -8.24 15.23
N TRP A 98 2.94 -8.38 14.32
CA TRP A 98 2.88 -9.29 13.18
C TRP A 98 2.69 -10.77 13.58
N HIS A 99 3.34 -11.20 14.66
CA HIS A 99 3.21 -12.56 15.20
C HIS A 99 2.18 -12.68 16.33
N ARG A 100 1.44 -11.62 16.65
CA ARG A 100 0.36 -11.72 17.63
C ARG A 100 -0.74 -12.58 17.03
N THR A 101 -0.84 -13.82 17.50
CA THR A 101 -1.99 -14.67 17.21
C THR A 101 -3.22 -13.95 17.73
N ALA A 102 -4.25 -13.78 16.88
CA ALA A 102 -5.54 -13.29 17.33
C ALA A 102 -5.97 -14.19 18.48
N ARG A 103 -5.87 -13.70 19.72
CA ARG A 103 -6.41 -14.42 20.86
C ARG A 103 -7.89 -14.56 20.55
N ARG A 104 -8.37 -15.81 20.51
CA ARG A 104 -9.79 -16.08 20.59
C ARG A 104 -10.26 -15.28 21.79
N VAL A 105 -11.11 -14.29 21.57
CA VAL A 105 -11.82 -13.65 22.67
C VAL A 105 -12.78 -14.74 23.12
N ASP A 106 -12.31 -15.63 23.99
CA ASP A 106 -13.21 -16.42 24.81
C ASP A 106 -14.12 -15.40 25.48
N GLY A 107 -15.43 -15.63 25.41
CA GLY A 107 -16.47 -14.65 25.70
C GLY A 107 -16.27 -13.88 27.01
N PRO A 108 -17.05 -12.82 27.23
CA PRO A 108 -16.83 -11.86 28.30
C PRO A 108 -16.54 -12.56 29.63
N THR A 109 -15.43 -12.18 30.23
CA THR A 109 -15.02 -12.71 31.53
C THR A 109 -16.10 -12.40 32.57
N ARG A 110 -16.20 -13.23 33.61
CA ARG A 110 -17.18 -13.02 34.69
C ARG A 110 -17.11 -11.61 35.30
N SER A 111 -15.91 -11.05 35.39
CA SER A 111 -15.69 -9.68 35.85
C SER A 111 -16.25 -8.63 34.89
N GLU A 112 -16.15 -8.83 33.57
CA GLU A 112 -16.72 -7.92 32.58
C GLU A 112 -18.25 -7.98 32.57
N LEU A 113 -18.82 -9.15 32.80
CA LEU A 113 -20.27 -9.32 32.98
C LEU A 113 -20.77 -8.61 34.24
N GLU A 114 -20.08 -8.76 35.37
CA GLU A 114 -20.42 -8.08 36.62
C GLU A 114 -20.31 -6.54 36.49
N GLN A 115 -19.30 -6.05 35.75
CA GLN A 115 -19.19 -4.62 35.44
C GLN A 115 -20.33 -4.12 34.55
N ALA A 116 -20.70 -4.88 33.51
CA ALA A 116 -21.82 -4.55 32.63
C ALA A 116 -23.15 -4.51 33.40
N GLU A 117 -23.37 -5.42 34.34
CA GLU A 117 -24.55 -5.40 35.22
C GLU A 117 -24.59 -4.17 36.12
N LEU A 118 -23.45 -3.81 36.72
CA LEU A 118 -23.35 -2.60 37.55
C LEU A 118 -23.61 -1.33 36.74
N GLU A 119 -23.09 -1.25 35.52
CA GLU A 119 -23.31 -0.12 34.64
C GLU A 119 -24.78 -0.04 34.19
N ASN A 120 -25.41 -1.18 33.87
CA ASN A 120 -26.84 -1.23 33.54
C ASN A 120 -27.72 -0.79 34.70
N LYS A 121 -27.40 -1.18 35.94
CA LYS A 121 -28.11 -0.70 37.14
C LYS A 121 -27.99 0.82 37.29
N ARG A 122 -26.78 1.37 37.13
CA ARG A 122 -26.56 2.82 37.14
C ARG A 122 -27.34 3.55 36.04
N ARG A 123 -27.38 3.00 34.83
CA ARG A 123 -28.17 3.56 33.72
C ARG A 123 -29.67 3.54 34.02
N ALA A 124 -30.18 2.46 34.62
CA ALA A 124 -31.59 2.36 35.00
C ALA A 124 -31.96 3.38 36.08
N GLU A 125 -31.10 3.58 37.09
CA GLU A 125 -31.28 4.60 38.13
C GLU A 125 -31.31 6.02 37.53
N LEU A 126 -30.38 6.33 36.63
CA LEU A 126 -30.35 7.63 35.94
C LEU A 126 -31.60 7.86 35.09
N ASN A 127 -32.08 6.84 34.38
CA ASN A 127 -33.31 6.95 33.59
C ASN A 127 -34.55 7.18 34.47
N ALA A 128 -34.62 6.53 35.64
CA ALA A 128 -35.72 6.78 36.59
C ALA A 128 -35.68 8.22 37.12
N GLN A 129 -34.49 8.74 37.42
CA GLN A 129 -34.31 10.14 37.82
C GLN A 129 -34.72 11.11 36.70
N ALA A 130 -34.34 10.83 35.45
CA ALA A 130 -34.75 11.61 34.29
C ALA A 130 -36.28 11.65 34.14
N GLY A 131 -36.96 10.49 34.21
CA GLY A 131 -38.42 10.42 34.09
C GLY A 131 -39.16 11.17 35.22
N THR A 132 -38.63 11.15 36.44
CA THR A 132 -39.22 11.95 37.55
C THR A 132 -39.04 13.45 37.35
N LEU A 133 -37.89 13.89 36.84
CA LEU A 133 -37.66 15.29 36.49
C LEU A 133 -38.58 15.75 35.35
N GLU A 134 -38.75 14.93 34.31
CA GLU A 134 -39.67 15.19 33.21
C GLU A 134 -41.12 15.30 33.68
N SER A 135 -41.55 14.40 34.57
CA SER A 135 -42.89 14.42 35.17
C SER A 135 -43.12 15.70 35.99
N ARG A 136 -42.12 16.14 36.76
CA ARG A 136 -42.17 17.40 37.51
C ARG A 136 -42.24 18.62 36.60
N LEU A 137 -41.43 18.65 35.53
CA LEU A 137 -41.47 19.71 34.52
C LEU A 137 -42.82 19.76 33.79
N ALA A 138 -43.40 18.61 33.45
CA ALA A 138 -44.72 18.52 32.83
C ALA A 138 -45.83 19.02 33.76
N ALA A 139 -45.78 18.67 35.05
CA ALA A 139 -46.72 19.18 36.04
C ALA A 139 -46.63 20.70 36.22
N LEU A 140 -45.41 21.25 36.29
CA LEU A 140 -45.19 22.71 36.37
C LEU A 140 -45.71 23.44 35.12
N ARG A 141 -45.48 22.89 33.93
CA ARG A 141 -46.04 23.43 32.67
C ARG A 141 -47.56 23.40 32.65
N LYS A 142 -48.19 22.33 33.16
CA LYS A 142 -49.65 22.20 33.24
C LYS A 142 -50.26 23.20 34.24
N VAL A 143 -49.60 23.46 35.37
CA VAL A 143 -50.03 24.48 36.35
C VAL A 143 -49.90 25.89 35.78
N ALA A 144 -48.83 26.18 35.03
CA ALA A 144 -48.65 27.47 34.36
C ALA A 144 -49.68 27.74 33.24
N GLY A 145 -50.23 26.70 32.60
CA GLY A 145 -51.25 26.82 31.55
C GLY A 145 -52.70 26.95 32.05
N ASN A 146 -53.00 26.54 33.29
CA ASN A 146 -54.35 26.60 33.88
C ASN A 146 -54.63 27.89 34.68
N GLY A 147 -53.74 28.88 34.60
CA GLY A 147 -53.83 30.16 35.32
C GLY A 147 -54.16 31.38 34.44
N GLN A 148 -54.66 31.18 33.21
CA GLN A 148 -55.24 32.23 32.37
C GLN A 148 -56.76 32.14 32.33
#